data_AF-A0A7C0ZX15-F1
#
_entry.id   AF-A0A7C0ZX15-F1
#
_cell.length_a   1.000
_cell.length_b   1.000
_cell.length_c   1.000
_cell.angle_alpha   90.00
_cell.angle_beta   90.00
_cell.angle_gamma   90.00
#
_symmetry.space_group_name_H-M   'P 1'
#
loop_
_entity.id
_entity.type
_entity.pdbx_description
1 polymer ?
#
loop_
_entity_poly.entity_id
_entity_poly.type
_entity_poly.pdbx_seq_one_letter_code
_entity_poly.pdbx_strand_id
1 'polypeptide(L)'
;LPFTPENARPAMLVYSGQAYRGLMAGTFDREELLFAQQHIRILSGLYGLLRPLDMIQPYRLEMGTPLKNERGKDLYAFWGRLLGEKLAEDQESEANRVPINLASQEYFKAVKSRILPCRIITPVFREARGNEYRMITVYTKKARGMMARFMVKNRITGPEELKLFEEEGYRYHESLSNEETWVFVR
;
A
#
# COMPACT_ATOMS: atom_id res chain seq x y z
N LEU A 1 -25.98 4.29 -6.46
CA LEU A 1 -26.52 3.39 -5.41
C LEU A 1 -26.09 3.92 -4.05
N PRO A 2 -26.88 3.82 -2.98
CA PRO A 2 -26.31 3.93 -1.66
C PRO A 2 -25.67 2.60 -1.25
N PHE A 3 -24.41 2.64 -0.80
CA PHE A 3 -23.79 1.55 -0.07
C PHE A 3 -24.35 1.51 1.34
N THR A 4 -24.69 0.31 1.80
CA THR A 4 -25.26 0.10 3.13
C THR A 4 -24.49 -1.01 3.86
N PRO A 5 -24.55 -1.07 5.21
CA PRO A 5 -23.95 -2.16 5.96
C PRO A 5 -24.50 -3.55 5.60
N GLU A 6 -25.61 -3.66 4.88
CA GLU A 6 -26.16 -4.94 4.40
C GLU A 6 -25.47 -5.41 3.11
N ASN A 7 -25.08 -4.47 2.23
CA ASN A 7 -24.58 -4.79 0.88
C ASN A 7 -23.10 -4.47 0.65
N ALA A 8 -22.43 -3.81 1.59
CA ALA A 8 -21.04 -3.42 1.48
C ALA A 8 -20.30 -3.57 2.82
N ARG A 9 -18.97 -3.52 2.76
CA ARG A 9 -18.10 -3.59 3.95
C ARG A 9 -16.88 -2.67 3.82
N PRO A 10 -16.27 -2.22 4.93
CA PRO A 10 -15.04 -1.43 4.90
C PRO A 10 -13.91 -2.14 4.16
N ALA A 11 -13.29 -1.47 3.19
CA ALA A 11 -12.29 -2.04 2.30
C ALA A 11 -11.15 -2.79 3.03
N MET A 12 -10.55 -2.16 4.04
CA MET A 12 -9.42 -2.73 4.78
C MET A 12 -9.78 -4.01 5.55
N LEU A 13 -11.06 -4.19 5.91
CA LEU A 13 -11.53 -5.33 6.71
C LEU A 13 -11.93 -6.54 5.86
N VAL A 14 -12.15 -6.37 4.55
CA VAL A 14 -12.65 -7.45 3.68
C VAL A 14 -11.70 -7.84 2.56
N TYR A 15 -10.76 -6.98 2.18
CA TYR A 15 -9.71 -7.43 1.29
C TYR A 15 -8.90 -8.56 1.94
N SER A 16 -8.61 -9.58 1.14
CA SER A 16 -7.91 -10.77 1.58
C SER A 16 -6.66 -11.01 0.75
N GLY A 17 -5.69 -11.75 1.31
CA GLY A 17 -4.40 -12.03 0.69
C GLY A 17 -3.24 -11.81 1.64
N GLN A 18 -2.02 -12.08 1.19
CA GLN A 18 -0.85 -12.08 2.08
C GLN A 18 -0.57 -10.71 2.72
N ALA A 19 -0.74 -9.61 1.98
CA ALA A 19 -0.62 -8.26 2.54
C ALA A 19 -1.65 -8.00 3.64
N TYR A 20 -2.92 -8.31 3.41
CA TYR A 20 -3.97 -8.10 4.43
C TYR A 20 -3.82 -9.04 5.63
N ARG A 21 -3.29 -10.26 5.43
CA ARG A 21 -2.90 -11.17 6.53
C ARG A 21 -1.75 -10.63 7.38
N GLY A 22 -0.80 -9.90 6.78
CA GLY A 22 0.23 -9.19 7.53
C GLY A 22 -0.31 -7.95 8.25
N LEU A 23 -1.24 -7.23 7.61
CA LEU A 23 -1.86 -6.02 8.15
C LEU A 23 -2.71 -6.31 9.40
N MET A 24 -3.44 -7.43 9.41
CA MET A 24 -4.29 -7.86 10.52
C MET A 24 -5.25 -6.77 11.03
N ALA A 25 -5.88 -6.02 10.12
CA ALA A 25 -6.71 -4.87 10.46
C ALA A 25 -7.91 -5.17 11.39
N GLY A 26 -8.38 -6.42 11.42
CA GLY A 26 -9.39 -6.85 12.39
C GLY A 26 -8.92 -6.83 13.86
N THR A 27 -7.63 -6.60 14.09
CA THR A 27 -7.04 -6.42 15.43
C THR A 27 -6.89 -4.96 15.83
N PHE A 28 -7.25 -4.03 14.95
CA PHE A 28 -7.13 -2.60 15.23
C PHE A 28 -8.24 -2.11 16.17
N ASP A 29 -7.85 -1.28 17.13
CA ASP A 29 -8.78 -0.49 17.92
C ASP A 29 -9.34 0.70 17.10
N ARG A 30 -10.25 1.45 17.72
CA ARG A 30 -10.90 2.60 17.06
C ARG A 30 -9.90 3.65 16.61
N GLU A 31 -8.91 3.97 17.44
CA GLU A 31 -7.97 5.03 17.16
C GLU A 31 -6.94 4.61 16.10
N GLU A 32 -6.54 3.34 16.10
CA GLU A 32 -5.73 2.72 15.05
C GLU A 32 -6.48 2.72 13.71
N LEU A 33 -7.79 2.44 13.70
CA LEU A 33 -8.63 2.53 12.49
C LEU A 33 -8.75 3.96 11.96
N LEU A 34 -8.91 4.96 12.85
CA LEU A 34 -8.95 6.37 12.46
C LEU A 34 -7.60 6.85 11.91
N PHE A 35 -6.50 6.44 12.54
CA PHE A 35 -5.16 6.71 12.02
C PHE A 35 -4.96 6.08 10.64
N ALA A 36 -5.28 4.79 10.51
CA ALA A 36 -5.23 4.11 9.21
C ALA A 36 -6.08 4.85 8.17
N GLN A 37 -7.29 5.28 8.53
CA GLN A 37 -8.20 5.99 7.62
C GLN A 37 -7.60 7.27 7.03
N GLN A 38 -6.77 7.98 7.80
CA GLN A 38 -6.08 9.19 7.35
C GLN A 38 -4.84 8.85 6.54
N HIS A 39 -4.04 7.86 6.97
CA HIS A 39 -2.68 7.63 6.49
C HIS A 39 -2.52 6.54 5.43
N ILE A 40 -3.51 5.66 5.25
CA ILE A 40 -3.44 4.55 4.30
C ILE A 40 -4.33 4.85 3.08
N ARG A 41 -3.84 4.48 1.90
CA ARG A 41 -4.63 4.35 0.68
C ARG A 41 -4.46 2.95 0.10
N ILE A 42 -5.55 2.41 -0.42
CA ILE A 42 -5.62 1.07 -1.02
C ILE A 42 -5.90 1.24 -2.52
N LEU A 43 -4.98 0.78 -3.36
CA LEU A 43 -5.17 0.78 -4.81
C LEU A 43 -6.09 -0.38 -5.22
N SER A 44 -7.02 -0.09 -6.11
CA SER A 44 -8.09 -1.00 -6.54
C SER A 44 -8.29 -0.91 -8.05
N GLY A 45 -8.40 -2.04 -8.75
CA GLY A 45 -8.69 -2.04 -10.18
C GLY A 45 -10.07 -1.45 -10.51
N LEU A 46 -11.08 -1.71 -9.66
CA LEU A 46 -12.45 -1.24 -9.84
C LEU A 46 -12.71 0.14 -9.22
N TYR A 47 -12.23 0.36 -8.01
CA TYR A 47 -12.52 1.58 -7.23
C TYR A 47 -11.41 2.63 -7.33
N GLY A 48 -10.27 2.31 -7.95
CA GLY A 48 -9.16 3.22 -8.12
C GLY A 48 -8.35 3.38 -6.84
N LEU A 49 -8.74 4.35 -6.01
CA LEU A 49 -8.08 4.68 -4.76
C LEU A 49 -9.10 4.71 -3.63
N LEU A 50 -8.93 3.82 -2.65
CA LEU A 50 -9.82 3.68 -1.50
C LEU A 50 -9.12 4.12 -0.21
N ARG A 51 -9.87 4.70 0.72
CA ARG A 51 -9.49 4.78 2.12
C ARG A 51 -9.91 3.50 2.85
N PRO A 52 -9.26 3.14 3.97
CA PRO A 52 -9.54 1.92 4.72
C PRO A 52 -11.01 1.62 5.05
N LEU A 53 -11.79 2.66 5.39
CA LEU A 53 -13.18 2.58 5.81
C LEU A 53 -14.18 2.88 4.68
N ASP A 54 -13.70 3.13 3.45
CA ASP A 54 -14.61 3.24 2.31
C ASP A 54 -15.32 1.89 2.10
N MET A 55 -16.63 1.96 1.90
CA MET A 55 -17.46 0.77 1.75
C MET A 55 -17.32 0.21 0.34
N ILE A 56 -17.06 -1.09 0.22
CA ILE A 56 -16.95 -1.79 -1.07
C ILE A 56 -17.89 -2.98 -1.15
N GLN A 57 -18.27 -3.31 -2.37
CA GLN A 57 -18.99 -4.54 -2.70
C GLN A 57 -18.01 -5.61 -3.19
N PRO A 58 -18.37 -6.91 -3.10
CA PRO A 58 -17.53 -7.98 -3.61
C PRO A 58 -17.28 -7.81 -5.12
N TYR A 59 -16.02 -7.87 -5.52
CA TYR A 59 -15.63 -7.85 -6.91
C TYR A 59 -14.29 -8.58 -7.08
N ARG A 60 -13.95 -8.94 -8.32
CA ARG A 60 -12.61 -9.38 -8.68
C ARG A 60 -12.20 -8.72 -9.98
N LEU A 61 -11.35 -7.70 -9.86
CA LEU A 61 -10.79 -6.97 -10.98
C LEU A 61 -9.40 -6.45 -10.59
N GLU A 62 -8.38 -7.26 -10.88
CA GLU A 62 -6.98 -6.92 -10.67
C GLU A 62 -6.53 -5.79 -11.61
N MET A 63 -5.59 -4.94 -11.16
CA MET A 63 -5.14 -3.78 -11.96
C MET A 63 -4.51 -4.20 -13.29
N GLY A 64 -3.88 -5.38 -13.33
CA GLY A 64 -3.28 -5.95 -14.53
C GLY A 64 -4.28 -6.52 -15.56
N THR A 65 -5.58 -6.58 -15.26
CA THR A 65 -6.57 -7.21 -16.16
C THR A 65 -6.68 -6.42 -17.49
N PRO A 66 -6.51 -7.09 -18.65
CA PRO A 66 -6.64 -6.45 -19.97
C PRO A 66 -8.11 -6.27 -20.32
N LEU A 67 -8.75 -5.26 -19.72
CA LEU A 67 -10.15 -4.91 -19.94
C LEU A 67 -10.25 -3.72 -20.90
N LYS A 68 -10.66 -3.97 -22.15
CA LYS A 68 -10.93 -2.90 -23.12
C LYS A 68 -12.10 -2.05 -22.64
N ASN A 69 -11.93 -0.73 -22.70
CA ASN A 69 -12.89 0.27 -22.25
C ASN A 69 -12.78 1.53 -23.13
N GLU A 70 -13.65 2.51 -22.93
CA GLU A 70 -13.71 3.74 -23.75
C GLU A 70 -12.41 4.56 -23.71
N ARG A 71 -11.59 4.39 -22.66
CA ARG A 71 -10.33 5.13 -22.46
C ARG A 71 -9.10 4.34 -22.87
N GLY A 72 -9.24 3.08 -23.30
CA GLY A 72 -8.12 2.29 -23.82
C GLY A 72 -8.25 0.78 -23.66
N LYS A 73 -7.11 0.10 -23.76
CA LYS A 73 -7.03 -1.37 -23.83
C LYS A 73 -6.99 -2.08 -22.47
N ASP A 74 -6.76 -1.35 -21.39
CA ASP A 74 -6.56 -1.89 -20.04
C ASP A 74 -6.94 -0.85 -18.96
N LEU A 75 -6.82 -1.26 -17.68
CA LEU A 75 -7.14 -0.41 -16.54
C LEU A 75 -6.11 0.70 -16.29
N TYR A 76 -4.86 0.54 -16.73
CA TYR A 76 -3.85 1.60 -16.64
C TYR A 76 -4.23 2.78 -17.55
N ALA A 77 -4.73 2.49 -18.75
CA ALA A 77 -5.27 3.50 -19.65
C ALA A 77 -6.56 4.12 -19.08
N PHE A 78 -7.46 3.30 -18.52
CA PHE A 78 -8.71 3.76 -17.92
C PHE A 78 -8.52 4.76 -16.79
N TRP A 79 -7.65 4.42 -15.83
CA TRP A 79 -7.34 5.28 -14.70
C TRP A 79 -6.48 6.47 -15.08
N GLY A 80 -5.71 6.36 -16.18
CA GLY A 80 -5.03 7.50 -16.76
C GLY A 80 -4.13 8.18 -15.73
N ARG A 81 -4.42 9.44 -15.39
CA ARG A 81 -3.69 10.22 -14.39
C ARG A 81 -4.44 10.38 -13.06
N LEU A 82 -5.70 9.93 -13.01
CA LEU A 82 -6.64 10.22 -11.93
C LEU A 82 -6.12 9.77 -10.56
N LEU A 83 -5.47 8.60 -10.47
CA LEU A 83 -4.97 8.08 -9.20
C LEU A 83 -3.77 8.89 -8.68
N GLY A 84 -2.86 9.27 -9.58
CA GLY A 84 -1.70 10.10 -9.24
C GLY A 84 -2.09 11.51 -8.84
N GLU A 85 -3.03 12.11 -9.58
CA GLU A 85 -3.59 13.44 -9.27
C GLU A 85 -4.30 13.43 -7.92
N LYS A 86 -5.13 12.41 -7.65
CA LYS A 86 -5.81 12.31 -6.35
C LYS A 86 -4.84 12.13 -5.18
N LEU A 87 -3.77 11.34 -5.36
CA LEU A 87 -2.72 11.20 -4.34
C LEU A 87 -1.92 12.49 -4.16
N ALA A 88 -1.69 13.26 -5.22
CA ALA A 88 -1.04 14.57 -5.12
C ALA A 88 -1.89 15.57 -4.34
N GLU A 89 -3.21 15.61 -4.56
CA GLU A 89 -4.14 16.42 -3.76
C GLU A 89 -4.08 16.06 -2.26
N ASP A 90 -4.13 14.75 -1.95
CA ASP A 90 -4.03 14.27 -0.58
C ASP A 90 -2.69 14.69 0.06
N GLN A 91 -1.61 14.66 -0.72
CA GLN A 91 -0.27 15.05 -0.29
C GLN A 91 -0.13 16.57 -0.06
N GLU A 92 -0.74 17.41 -0.90
CA GLU A 92 -0.69 18.88 -0.75
C GLU A 92 -1.33 19.34 0.56
N SER A 93 -2.38 18.65 1.01
CA SER A 93 -3.02 18.94 2.31
C SER A 93 -2.10 18.69 3.51
N GLU A 94 -1.00 17.94 3.32
CA GLU A 94 -0.09 17.50 4.37
C GLU A 94 1.36 17.47 3.87
N ALA A 95 1.83 18.61 3.35
CA ALA A 95 3.07 18.77 2.57
C ALA A 95 4.36 18.16 3.14
N ASN A 96 4.42 17.88 4.45
CA ASN A 96 5.59 17.27 5.11
C ASN A 96 5.59 15.74 5.13
N ARG A 97 4.52 15.08 4.66
CA ARG A 97 4.43 13.61 4.66
C ARG A 97 5.26 13.02 3.53
N VAL A 98 5.81 11.83 3.74
CA VAL A 98 6.53 11.10 2.68
C VAL A 98 5.72 9.85 2.36
N PRO A 99 5.18 9.71 1.14
CA PRO A 99 4.47 8.50 0.75
C PRO A 99 5.36 7.26 0.84
N ILE A 100 4.83 6.22 1.51
CA ILE A 100 5.47 4.92 1.64
C ILE A 100 4.79 3.94 0.70
N ASN A 101 5.49 3.53 -0.36
CA ASN A 101 4.98 2.58 -1.33
C ASN A 101 5.14 1.13 -0.83
N LEU A 102 4.06 0.60 -0.27
CA LEU A 102 3.92 -0.82 0.10
C LEU A 102 3.08 -1.61 -0.91
N ALA A 103 2.70 -1.01 -2.04
CA ALA A 103 1.94 -1.68 -3.09
C ALA A 103 2.85 -2.56 -3.97
N SER A 104 2.26 -3.56 -4.63
CA SER A 104 2.96 -4.27 -5.71
C SER A 104 3.08 -3.38 -6.94
N GLN A 105 4.10 -3.63 -7.77
CA GLN A 105 4.32 -2.86 -9.01
C GLN A 105 3.11 -2.90 -9.96
N GLU A 106 2.36 -4.00 -9.99
CA GLU A 106 1.10 -4.09 -10.76
C GLU A 106 0.12 -2.98 -10.41
N TYR A 107 -0.03 -2.65 -9.13
CA TYR A 107 -0.95 -1.60 -8.69
C TYR A 107 -0.28 -0.23 -8.75
N PHE A 108 0.96 -0.12 -8.25
CA PHE A 108 1.66 1.16 -8.15
C PHE A 108 1.93 1.81 -9.52
N LYS A 109 2.09 1.01 -10.58
CA LYS A 109 2.20 1.51 -11.95
C LYS A 109 1.02 2.42 -12.36
N ALA A 110 -0.19 2.16 -11.85
CA ALA A 110 -1.38 2.96 -12.16
C ALA A 110 -1.34 4.37 -11.54
N VAL A 111 -0.50 4.59 -10.53
CA VAL A 111 -0.34 5.91 -9.86
C VAL A 111 0.40 6.90 -10.75
N LYS A 112 1.27 6.45 -11.67
CA LYS A 112 2.16 7.33 -12.45
C LYS A 112 2.93 8.28 -11.52
N SER A 113 3.76 7.71 -10.64
CA SER A 113 4.44 8.40 -9.53
C SER A 113 5.14 9.73 -9.86
N ARG A 114 5.58 9.93 -11.11
CA ARG A 114 6.14 11.21 -11.58
C ARG A 114 5.18 12.41 -11.47
N ILE A 115 3.89 12.17 -11.26
CA ILE A 115 2.89 13.22 -11.01
C ILE A 115 3.00 13.78 -9.58
N LEU A 116 3.46 12.96 -8.62
CA LEU A 116 3.54 13.41 -7.24
C LEU A 116 4.70 14.40 -7.06
N PRO A 117 4.49 15.56 -6.41
CA PRO A 117 5.52 16.58 -6.21
C PRO A 117 6.42 16.27 -5.00
N CYS A 118 6.61 14.99 -4.65
CA CYS A 118 7.33 14.57 -3.44
C CYS A 118 8.14 13.29 -3.68
N ARG A 119 9.15 13.07 -2.82
CA ARG A 119 9.88 11.80 -2.75
C ARG A 119 8.95 10.68 -2.29
N ILE A 120 9.19 9.47 -2.79
CA ILE A 120 8.47 8.27 -2.37
C ILE A 120 9.50 7.27 -1.85
N ILE A 121 9.24 6.65 -0.71
CA ILE A 121 10.08 5.59 -0.16
C ILE A 121 9.39 4.24 -0.42
N THR A 122 10.14 3.27 -0.93
CA THR A 122 9.67 1.92 -1.24
C THR A 122 10.43 0.90 -0.39
N PRO A 123 9.86 0.44 0.73
CA PRO A 123 10.39 -0.70 1.47
C PRO A 123 10.38 -1.98 0.62
N VAL A 124 11.50 -2.70 0.63
CA VAL A 124 11.71 -3.96 -0.08
C VAL A 124 12.17 -5.04 0.89
N PHE A 125 11.50 -6.17 0.88
CA PHE A 125 11.73 -7.27 1.83
C PHE A 125 12.41 -8.43 1.12
N ARG A 126 13.57 -8.85 1.63
CA ARG A 126 14.38 -9.95 1.08
C ARG A 126 14.71 -10.99 2.14
N GLU A 127 14.97 -12.20 1.70
CA GLU A 127 15.23 -13.37 2.53
C GLU A 127 16.62 -13.91 2.22
N ALA A 128 17.35 -14.31 3.25
CA ALA A 128 18.62 -14.99 3.10
C ALA A 128 18.45 -16.33 2.37
N ARG A 129 19.27 -16.53 1.35
CA ARG A 129 19.39 -17.75 0.56
C ARG A 129 20.88 -18.02 0.34
N GLY A 130 21.48 -18.74 1.28
CA GLY A 130 22.94 -18.90 1.33
C GLY A 130 23.62 -17.57 1.62
N ASN A 131 24.49 -17.12 0.72
CA ASN A 131 25.23 -15.86 0.86
C ASN A 131 24.54 -14.67 0.18
N GLU A 132 23.33 -14.84 -0.36
CA GLU A 132 22.58 -13.82 -1.08
C GLU A 132 21.22 -13.52 -0.43
N TYR A 133 20.69 -12.33 -0.69
CA TYR A 133 19.32 -11.95 -0.32
C TYR A 133 18.40 -11.94 -1.55
N ARG A 134 17.28 -12.66 -1.48
CA ARG A 134 16.31 -12.78 -2.59
C ARG A 134 14.91 -12.39 -2.15
N MET A 135 14.15 -11.77 -3.07
CA MET A 135 12.73 -11.50 -2.84
C MET A 135 11.93 -12.80 -2.98
N ILE A 136 11.20 -13.19 -1.94
CA ILE A 136 10.26 -14.30 -1.98
C ILE A 136 8.84 -13.72 -1.93
N THR A 137 8.13 -13.76 -3.06
CA THR A 137 6.89 -12.99 -3.28
C THR A 137 5.85 -13.15 -2.17
N VAL A 138 5.65 -14.36 -1.64
CA VAL A 138 4.68 -14.62 -0.57
C VAL A 138 5.06 -13.85 0.71
N TYR A 139 6.32 -13.91 1.11
CA TYR A 139 6.83 -13.22 2.29
C TYR A 139 6.89 -11.71 2.09
N THR A 140 7.35 -11.24 0.93
CA THR A 140 7.35 -9.80 0.60
C THR A 140 5.95 -9.21 0.68
N LYS A 141 4.91 -9.92 0.19
CA LYS A 141 3.52 -9.46 0.31
C LYS A 141 3.08 -9.37 1.77
N LYS A 142 3.37 -10.39 2.58
CA LYS A 142 3.05 -10.37 4.02
C LYS A 142 3.78 -9.26 4.77
N ALA A 143 5.07 -9.09 4.52
CA ALA A 143 5.92 -8.08 5.16
C ALA A 143 5.46 -6.65 4.86
N ARG A 144 4.96 -6.37 3.64
CA ARG A 144 4.31 -5.08 3.33
C ARG A 144 3.11 -4.81 4.22
N GLY A 145 2.28 -5.83 4.46
CA GLY A 145 1.18 -5.74 5.41
C GLY A 145 1.63 -5.48 6.84
N MET A 146 2.65 -6.22 7.29
CA MET A 146 3.24 -6.06 8.61
C MET A 146 3.85 -4.66 8.80
N MET A 147 4.53 -4.11 7.79
CA MET A 147 5.05 -2.74 7.83
C MET A 147 3.92 -1.71 7.94
N ALA A 148 2.85 -1.86 7.16
CA ALA A 148 1.69 -0.97 7.28
C ALA A 148 1.04 -1.08 8.67
N ARG A 149 0.98 -2.29 9.25
CA ARG A 149 0.51 -2.50 10.62
C ARG A 149 1.42 -1.81 11.63
N PHE A 150 2.73 -1.99 11.52
CA PHE A 150 3.72 -1.34 12.36
C PHE A 150 3.58 0.18 12.35
N MET A 151 3.37 0.77 11.16
CA MET A 151 3.12 2.21 11.02
C MET A 151 1.86 2.65 11.79
N VAL A 152 0.75 1.91 11.65
CA VAL A 152 -0.51 2.25 12.31
C VAL A 152 -0.38 2.13 13.83
N LYS A 153 0.14 0.99 14.32
CA LYS A 153 0.25 0.71 15.75
C LYS A 153 1.13 1.69 16.50
N ASN A 154 2.19 2.17 15.84
CA ASN A 154 3.14 3.10 16.42
C ASN A 154 2.88 4.56 16.02
N ARG A 155 1.79 4.84 15.29
CA ARG A 155 1.42 6.17 14.78
C ARG A 155 2.57 6.88 14.05
N ILE A 156 3.32 6.12 13.25
CA ILE A 156 4.51 6.61 12.56
C ILE A 156 4.08 7.64 11.51
N THR A 157 4.66 8.83 11.62
CA THR A 157 4.47 9.91 10.64
C THR A 157 5.78 10.33 9.98
N GLY A 158 6.93 10.02 10.59
CA GLY A 158 8.26 10.21 10.02
C GLY A 158 8.78 8.94 9.34
N PRO A 159 9.29 9.00 8.09
CA PRO A 159 9.75 7.81 7.39
C PRO A 159 10.93 7.12 8.10
N GLU A 160 11.83 7.87 8.73
CA GLU A 160 13.02 7.31 9.39
C GLU A 160 12.69 6.30 10.50
N GLU A 161 11.55 6.45 11.16
CA GLU A 161 11.07 5.51 12.19
C GLU A 161 10.78 4.11 11.61
N LEU A 162 10.54 3.98 10.30
CA LEU A 162 10.35 2.69 9.64
C LEU A 162 11.58 1.81 9.70
N LYS A 163 12.78 2.38 9.87
CA LYS A 163 14.03 1.62 10.01
C LYS A 163 14.04 0.76 11.28
N LEU A 164 13.17 1.07 12.26
CA LEU A 164 12.97 0.30 13.50
C LEU A 164 12.07 -0.93 13.33
N PHE A 165 11.59 -1.19 12.11
CA PHE A 165 10.76 -2.37 11.84
C PHE A 165 11.57 -3.67 12.01
N GLU A 166 11.16 -4.48 12.99
CA GLU A 166 11.80 -5.76 13.33
C GLU A 166 10.86 -7.00 13.30
N GLU A 167 9.67 -6.87 12.71
CA GLU A 167 8.68 -7.96 12.73
C GLU A 167 9.14 -9.19 11.92
N GLU A 168 8.91 -10.39 12.48
CA GLU A 168 9.33 -11.68 11.90
C GLU A 168 10.81 -11.75 11.50
N GLY A 169 11.68 -11.03 12.21
CA GLY A 169 13.13 -11.08 12.03
C GLY A 169 13.67 -10.22 10.88
N TYR A 170 12.81 -9.50 10.16
CA TYR A 170 13.27 -8.49 9.20
C TYR A 170 14.02 -7.38 9.92
N ARG A 171 15.06 -6.82 9.32
CA ARG A 171 15.78 -5.63 9.82
C ARG A 171 16.22 -4.75 8.66
N TYR A 172 16.25 -3.44 8.88
CA TYR A 172 16.79 -2.49 7.91
C TYR A 172 18.25 -2.78 7.58
N HIS A 173 18.61 -2.74 6.29
CA HIS A 173 19.96 -3.01 5.80
C HIS A 173 20.49 -1.80 5.04
N GLU A 174 21.27 -0.97 5.72
CA GLU A 174 21.74 0.33 5.23
C GLU A 174 22.50 0.22 3.91
N SER A 175 23.50 -0.65 3.80
CA SER A 175 24.33 -0.75 2.59
C SER A 175 23.62 -1.32 1.36
N LEU A 176 22.43 -1.90 1.52
CA LEU A 176 21.58 -2.34 0.40
C LEU A 176 20.49 -1.31 0.07
N SER A 177 20.36 -0.27 0.88
CA SER A 177 19.36 0.77 0.76
C SER A 177 19.92 1.99 0.04
N ASN A 178 19.01 2.79 -0.51
CA ASN A 178 19.30 4.11 -1.03
C ASN A 178 18.20 5.09 -0.62
N GLU A 179 18.20 6.29 -1.18
CA GLU A 179 17.22 7.32 -0.84
C GLU A 179 15.77 6.86 -1.08
N GLU A 180 15.46 6.19 -2.18
CA GLU A 180 14.07 5.84 -2.51
C GLU A 180 13.72 4.40 -2.15
N THR A 181 14.70 3.53 -2.01
CA THR A 181 14.53 2.08 -1.85
C THR A 181 15.16 1.62 -0.55
N TRP A 182 14.34 1.21 0.41
CA TRP A 182 14.80 0.78 1.74
C TRP A 182 14.70 -0.72 1.86
N VAL A 183 15.84 -1.39 2.02
CA VAL A 183 15.91 -2.84 2.03
C VAL A 183 15.85 -3.35 3.46
N PHE A 184 14.91 -4.25 3.70
CA PHE A 184 14.77 -5.02 4.93
C PHE A 184 15.09 -6.48 4.64
N VAL A 185 15.98 -7.09 5.41
CA VAL A 185 16.40 -8.48 5.22
C VAL A 185 16.07 -9.33 6.45
N ARG A 186 15.80 -10.61 6.24
CA ARG A 186 15.80 -11.63 7.29
C ARG A 186 16.50 -12.90 6.80
#